data_AF-A0A9W7BE21-F1
#
_entry.id   AF-A0A9W7BE21-F1
#
_cell.length_a   1.000
_cell.length_b   1.000
_cell.length_c   1.000
_cell.angle_alpha   90.00
_cell.angle_beta   90.00
_cell.angle_gamma   90.00
#
_symmetry.space_group_name_H-M   'P 1'
#
loop_
_entity.id
_entity.type
_entity.pdbx_description
1 polymer ?
#
loop_
_entity_poly.entity_id
_entity_poly.type
_entity_poly.pdbx_seq_one_letter_code
_entity_poly.pdbx_strand_id
1 'polypeptide(L)'
;MPLLFSALSSLIGSYAVAYFYSTHYEGDAKLSDDALKTILASLSALWVISVIAFFSVMKKEYIRTFYSIETTSDFNKNWFLSQGEDQDEEKSLELSLHPEVYATWGDDIIKPWTLENWSRWEEERPAWFTDKWIEGVPNRFVPYDYRVKYKKTKGRVDDNQLKRRRGSISVREILGGVEEK
;
A
#
# COMPACT_ATOMS: atom_id res chain seq x y z
N MET A 1 -10.41 6.79 3.24
CA MET A 1 -11.36 7.93 3.27
C MET A 1 -11.57 8.75 1.97
N PRO A 2 -10.78 8.69 0.87
CA PRO A 2 -11.00 9.63 -0.25
C PRO A 2 -12.25 9.34 -1.10
N LEU A 3 -12.70 8.09 -1.18
CA LEU A 3 -13.75 7.67 -2.14
C LEU A 3 -15.17 8.09 -1.75
N LEU A 4 -15.54 7.97 -0.47
CA LEU A 4 -16.88 8.38 -0.01
C LEU A 4 -16.99 9.91 0.03
N PHE A 5 -15.91 10.60 0.41
CA PHE A 5 -15.87 12.05 0.41
C PHE A 5 -15.91 12.64 -1.02
N SER A 6 -15.19 12.03 -1.98
CA SER A 6 -15.25 12.44 -3.38
C SER A 6 -16.63 12.20 -4.01
N ALA A 7 -17.29 11.10 -3.66
CA ALA A 7 -18.64 10.80 -4.16
C ALA A 7 -19.71 11.73 -3.55
N LEU A 8 -19.60 12.08 -2.26
CA LEU A 8 -20.53 13.02 -1.64
C LEU A 8 -20.35 14.44 -2.17
N SER A 9 -19.10 14.88 -2.38
CA SER A 9 -18.82 16.19 -2.97
C SER A 9 -19.27 16.28 -4.43
N SER A 10 -19.18 15.19 -5.22
CA SER A 10 -19.69 15.17 -6.59
C SER A 10 -21.21 15.25 -6.65
N LEU A 11 -21.93 14.59 -5.73
CA LEU A 11 -23.37 14.72 -5.61
C LEU A 11 -23.74 16.16 -5.27
N ILE A 12 -23.15 16.76 -4.22
CA ILE A 12 -23.42 18.16 -3.84
C ILE A 12 -23.12 19.12 -5.01
N GLY A 13 -22.01 18.90 -5.71
CA GLY A 13 -21.63 19.69 -6.89
C GLY A 13 -22.68 19.64 -8.01
N SER A 14 -23.26 18.46 -8.26
CA SER A 14 -24.31 18.31 -9.29
C SER A 14 -25.58 19.09 -8.96
N TYR A 15 -25.99 19.16 -7.69
CA TYR A 15 -27.11 19.99 -7.24
C TYR A 15 -26.79 21.50 -7.28
N ALA A 16 -25.54 21.88 -6.97
CA ALA A 16 -25.11 23.28 -7.07
C ALA A 16 -25.09 23.78 -8.52
N VAL A 17 -24.61 22.95 -9.47
CA VAL A 17 -24.63 23.27 -10.90
C VAL A 17 -26.07 23.34 -11.43
N ALA A 18 -26.93 22.42 -11.02
CA ALA A 18 -28.36 22.46 -11.34
C ALA A 18 -29.04 23.75 -10.87
N TYR A 19 -28.73 24.20 -9.65
CA TYR A 19 -29.23 25.45 -9.09
C TYR A 19 -28.68 26.69 -9.84
N PHE A 20 -27.40 26.67 -10.19
CA PHE A 20 -26.80 27.75 -10.98
C PHE A 20 -27.41 27.83 -12.39
N TYR A 21 -27.64 26.67 -13.03
CA TYR A 21 -28.30 26.58 -14.33
C TYR A 21 -29.74 27.13 -14.28
N SER A 22 -30.53 26.75 -13.28
CA SER A 22 -31.92 27.22 -13.18
C SER A 22 -32.03 28.75 -12.98
N THR A 23 -31.05 29.33 -12.27
CA THR A 23 -31.04 30.76 -11.90
C THR A 23 -30.45 31.68 -12.98
N HIS A 24 -29.46 31.23 -13.76
CA HIS A 24 -28.73 32.10 -14.70
C HIS A 24 -28.97 31.79 -16.18
N TYR A 25 -29.59 30.65 -16.52
CA TYR A 25 -29.87 30.29 -17.91
C TYR A 25 -31.29 30.71 -18.33
N GLU A 26 -31.38 31.60 -19.32
CA GLU A 26 -32.61 32.14 -19.91
C GLU A 26 -32.68 31.88 -21.43
N GLY A 27 -32.24 30.70 -21.88
CA GLY A 27 -32.34 30.31 -23.29
C GLY A 27 -33.66 29.61 -23.64
N ASP A 28 -34.09 29.68 -24.90
CA ASP A 28 -35.31 29.03 -25.41
C ASP A 28 -35.33 27.49 -25.24
N ALA A 29 -34.14 26.88 -25.05
CA ALA A 29 -33.97 25.46 -24.77
C ALA A 29 -33.89 25.11 -23.26
N LYS A 30 -34.38 25.99 -22.37
CA LYS A 30 -34.37 25.75 -20.92
C LYS A 30 -35.19 24.51 -20.56
N LEU A 31 -34.54 23.54 -19.90
CA LEU A 31 -35.27 22.41 -19.31
C LEU A 31 -36.22 22.93 -18.22
N SER A 32 -37.42 22.34 -18.15
CA SER A 32 -38.34 22.64 -17.05
C SER A 32 -37.71 22.27 -15.71
N ASP A 33 -37.85 23.14 -14.73
CA ASP A 33 -37.27 22.97 -13.39
C ASP A 33 -37.72 21.63 -12.76
N ASP A 34 -38.96 21.22 -13.01
CA ASP A 34 -39.50 19.96 -12.52
C ASP A 34 -38.86 18.75 -13.21
N ALA A 35 -38.63 18.79 -14.53
CA ALA A 35 -37.96 17.70 -15.23
C ALA A 35 -36.49 17.59 -14.77
N LEU A 36 -35.81 18.71 -14.60
CA LEU A 36 -34.43 18.77 -14.14
C LEU A 36 -34.28 18.20 -12.72
N LYS A 37 -35.15 18.60 -11.79
CA LYS A 37 -35.17 18.05 -10.42
C LYS A 37 -35.51 16.57 -10.43
N THR A 38 -36.45 16.12 -11.27
CA THR A 38 -36.85 14.71 -11.36
C THR A 38 -35.71 13.84 -11.86
N ILE A 39 -35.02 14.26 -12.94
CA ILE A 39 -33.87 13.54 -13.49
C ILE A 39 -32.76 13.45 -12.43
N LEU A 40 -32.43 14.57 -11.79
CA LEU A 40 -31.37 14.62 -10.78
C LEU A 40 -31.71 13.76 -9.56
N ALA A 41 -32.96 13.81 -9.07
CA ALA A 41 -33.43 12.98 -7.98
C ALA A 41 -33.41 11.49 -8.34
N SER A 42 -33.82 11.12 -9.56
CA SER A 42 -33.81 9.72 -10.02
C SER A 42 -32.40 9.15 -10.11
N LEU A 43 -31.44 9.95 -10.60
CA LEU A 43 -30.05 9.54 -10.74
C LEU A 43 -29.36 9.40 -9.37
N SER A 44 -29.60 10.35 -8.47
CA SER A 44 -29.15 10.28 -7.08
C SER A 44 -29.74 9.09 -6.35
N ALA A 45 -31.03 8.81 -6.51
CA ALA A 45 -31.69 7.65 -5.92
C ALA A 45 -31.11 6.33 -6.44
N LEU A 46 -30.88 6.23 -7.75
CA LEU A 46 -30.24 5.06 -8.36
C LEU A 46 -28.83 4.83 -7.81
N TRP A 47 -28.06 5.90 -7.62
CA TRP A 47 -26.74 5.82 -7.00
C TRP A 47 -26.83 5.31 -5.56
N VAL A 48 -27.72 5.88 -4.73
CA VAL A 48 -27.91 5.44 -3.33
C VAL A 48 -28.33 3.97 -3.27
N ILE A 49 -29.27 3.54 -4.12
CA ILE A 49 -29.72 2.14 -4.20
C ILE A 49 -28.55 1.23 -4.58
N SER A 50 -27.70 1.65 -5.52
CA SER A 50 -26.51 0.87 -5.92
C SER A 50 -25.52 0.72 -4.77
N VAL A 51 -25.30 1.77 -3.98
CA VAL A 51 -24.44 1.75 -2.79
C VAL A 51 -25.03 0.83 -1.71
N ILE A 52 -26.34 0.91 -1.45
CA ILE A 52 -27.02 0.04 -0.48
C ILE A 52 -26.94 -1.42 -0.91
N ALA A 53 -27.21 -1.72 -2.18
CA ALA A 53 -27.12 -3.06 -2.74
C ALA A 53 -25.70 -3.63 -2.61
N PHE A 54 -24.68 -2.81 -2.91
CA PHE A 54 -23.28 -3.18 -2.76
C PHE A 54 -22.94 -3.57 -1.31
N PHE A 55 -23.32 -2.75 -0.32
CA PHE A 55 -23.10 -3.07 1.08
C PHE A 55 -23.96 -4.24 1.59
N SER A 56 -25.11 -4.51 0.97
CA SER A 56 -25.97 -5.63 1.32
C SER A 56 -25.43 -6.98 0.84
N VAL A 57 -24.72 -6.99 -0.29
CA VAL A 57 -24.07 -8.21 -0.85
C VAL A 57 -22.71 -8.47 -0.17
N MET A 58 -22.08 -7.44 0.36
CA MET A 58 -20.77 -7.54 0.99
C MET A 58 -20.80 -8.27 2.34
N LYS A 59 -19.79 -9.10 2.61
CA LYS A 59 -19.62 -9.68 3.94
C LYS A 59 -19.32 -8.57 4.96
N LYS A 60 -20.04 -8.59 6.09
CA LYS A 60 -19.98 -7.57 7.14
C LYS A 60 -18.56 -7.34 7.68
N GLU A 61 -17.72 -8.37 7.66
CA GLU A 61 -16.31 -8.31 8.09
C GLU A 61 -15.49 -7.30 7.27
N TYR A 62 -15.77 -7.15 5.97
CA TYR A 62 -14.99 -6.26 5.09
C TYR A 62 -15.55 -4.84 5.01
N ILE A 63 -16.71 -4.53 5.58
CA ILE A 63 -17.22 -3.14 5.52
C ILE A 63 -16.24 -2.20 6.25
N ARG A 64 -15.56 -2.72 7.30
CA ARG A 64 -14.52 -2.00 8.05
C ARG A 64 -13.34 -1.51 7.21
N THR A 65 -13.00 -2.18 6.12
CA THR A 65 -11.88 -1.74 5.28
C THR A 65 -12.21 -0.49 4.44
N PHE A 66 -13.49 -0.17 4.22
CA PHE A 66 -13.90 1.00 3.43
C PHE A 66 -13.90 2.31 4.22
N TYR A 67 -14.14 2.24 5.54
CA TYR A 67 -14.12 3.41 6.43
C TYR A 67 -12.91 3.46 7.35
N SER A 68 -12.05 2.43 7.37
CA SER A 68 -10.77 2.53 8.06
C SER A 68 -9.92 3.65 7.45
N ILE A 69 -9.36 4.48 8.34
CA ILE A 69 -8.39 5.53 8.00
C ILE A 69 -6.96 4.98 8.16
N GLU A 70 -6.83 3.74 8.65
CA GLU A 70 -5.53 3.14 8.88
C GLU A 70 -4.74 3.05 7.59
N THR A 71 -3.51 3.54 7.63
CA THR A 71 -2.56 3.39 6.55
C THR A 71 -2.25 1.90 6.39
N THR A 72 -1.98 1.43 5.17
CA THR A 72 -1.49 0.06 4.94
C THR A 72 -0.28 -0.28 5.82
N SER A 73 0.58 0.71 6.11
CA SER A 73 1.68 0.57 7.07
C SER A 73 1.21 0.28 8.49
N ASP A 74 0.19 0.99 8.98
CA ASP A 74 -0.34 0.83 10.34
C ASP A 74 -1.10 -0.50 10.48
N PHE A 75 -1.86 -0.87 9.44
CA PHE A 75 -2.54 -2.16 9.39
C PHE A 75 -1.54 -3.32 9.46
N ASN A 76 -0.48 -3.30 8.65
CA ASN A 76 0.54 -4.35 8.66
C ASN A 76 1.32 -4.39 9.97
N LYS A 77 1.58 -3.24 10.58
CA LYS A 77 2.18 -3.15 11.91
C LYS A 77 1.31 -3.87 12.95
N ASN A 78 0.02 -3.55 12.99
CA ASN A 78 -0.91 -4.17 13.93
C ASN A 78 -1.10 -5.67 13.66
N TRP A 79 -1.18 -6.07 12.39
CA TRP A 79 -1.24 -7.46 12.00
C TRP A 79 0.00 -8.24 12.46
N PHE A 80 1.20 -7.69 12.25
CA PHE A 80 2.47 -8.31 12.66
C PHE A 80 2.56 -8.49 14.18
N LEU A 81 2.12 -7.48 14.95
CA LEU A 81 2.09 -7.53 16.42
C LEU A 81 1.02 -8.48 16.97
N SER A 82 -0.08 -8.69 16.23
CA SER A 82 -1.14 -9.61 16.63
C SER A 82 -0.78 -11.09 16.41
N GLN A 83 0.20 -11.38 15.55
CA GLN A 83 0.66 -12.75 15.29
C GLN A 83 1.56 -13.24 16.44
N GLY A 84 1.37 -14.50 16.85
CA GLY A 84 2.16 -15.16 17.89
C GLY A 84 3.57 -15.55 17.45
N GLU A 85 4.31 -16.20 18.35
CA GLU A 85 5.66 -16.73 18.07
C GLU A 85 5.65 -17.93 17.11
N ASP A 86 4.56 -18.68 17.06
CA ASP A 86 4.41 -19.88 16.20
C ASP A 86 4.20 -19.53 14.71
N GLN A 87 4.02 -18.24 14.40
CA GLN A 87 3.70 -17.74 13.06
C GLN A 87 4.89 -17.03 12.39
N ASP A 88 6.12 -17.39 12.79
CA ASP A 88 7.35 -16.85 12.21
C ASP A 88 7.42 -17.04 10.68
N GLU A 89 6.88 -18.15 10.16
CA GLU A 89 6.80 -18.40 8.71
C GLU A 89 5.95 -17.34 8.00
N GLU A 90 4.76 -17.06 8.51
CA GLU A 90 3.84 -16.07 7.94
C GLU A 90 4.46 -14.66 8.00
N LYS A 91 5.07 -14.30 9.14
CA LYS A 91 5.83 -13.05 9.31
C LYS A 91 6.98 -12.93 8.31
N SER A 92 7.68 -14.03 8.05
CA SER A 92 8.83 -14.08 7.13
C SER A 92 8.42 -13.86 5.66
N LEU A 93 7.27 -14.40 5.26
CA LEU A 93 6.72 -14.25 3.92
C LEU A 93 6.28 -12.81 3.67
N GLU A 94 5.57 -12.22 4.63
CA GLU A 94 5.08 -10.84 4.57
C GLU A 94 6.26 -9.85 4.46
N LEU A 95 7.32 -10.08 5.26
CA LEU A 95 8.57 -9.31 5.20
C LEU A 95 9.23 -9.34 3.80
N SER A 96 9.13 -10.48 3.11
CA SER A 96 9.73 -10.68 1.78
C SER A 96 8.93 -10.03 0.66
N LEU A 97 7.60 -9.97 0.79
CA LEU A 97 6.70 -9.45 -0.22
C LEU A 97 6.65 -7.91 -0.21
N HIS A 98 6.70 -7.30 0.97
CA HIS A 98 6.42 -5.88 1.13
C HIS A 98 7.52 -5.07 1.84
N PRO A 99 8.78 -5.02 1.35
CA PRO A 99 9.90 -4.35 2.05
C PRO A 99 9.67 -2.86 2.36
N GLU A 100 8.88 -2.17 1.54
CA GLU A 100 8.59 -0.74 1.66
C GLU A 100 7.64 -0.43 2.83
N VAL A 101 6.75 -1.37 3.16
CA VAL A 101 5.75 -1.23 4.22
C VAL A 101 6.40 -1.16 5.60
N TYR A 102 7.56 -1.80 5.77
CA TYR A 102 8.31 -1.86 7.03
C TYR A 102 9.37 -0.74 7.15
N ALA A 103 9.46 0.18 6.20
CA ALA A 103 10.50 1.21 6.24
C ALA A 103 10.33 2.19 7.41
N THR A 104 9.10 2.41 7.86
CA THR A 104 8.75 3.40 8.90
C THR A 104 8.78 2.84 10.31
N TRP A 105 8.48 1.54 10.51
CA TRP A 105 8.37 0.90 11.83
C TRP A 105 9.22 -0.36 11.99
N GLY A 106 9.92 -0.79 10.94
CA GLY A 106 10.69 -2.03 10.96
C GLY A 106 11.85 -2.00 11.94
N ASP A 107 12.44 -0.83 12.20
CA ASP A 107 13.55 -0.73 13.17
C ASP A 107 13.11 -0.96 14.62
N ASP A 108 11.84 -0.69 14.94
CA ASP A 108 11.30 -0.83 16.29
C ASP A 108 10.68 -2.21 16.55
N ILE A 109 10.19 -2.89 15.50
CA ILE A 109 9.44 -4.15 15.64
C ILE A 109 10.14 -5.32 14.94
N ILE A 110 10.43 -5.16 13.64
CA ILE A 110 11.05 -6.24 12.85
C ILE A 110 12.45 -6.53 13.36
N LYS A 111 13.24 -5.48 13.66
CA LYS A 111 14.62 -5.64 14.11
C LYS A 111 14.72 -6.41 15.43
N PRO A 112 14.02 -6.08 16.54
CA PRO A 112 14.05 -6.91 17.74
C PRO A 112 13.61 -8.36 17.49
N TRP A 113 12.52 -8.57 16.73
CA TRP A 113 12.03 -9.91 16.39
C TRP A 113 13.07 -10.73 15.64
N THR A 114 13.74 -10.15 14.64
CA THR A 114 14.85 -10.82 13.95
C THR A 114 16.04 -11.06 14.86
N LEU A 115 16.40 -10.12 15.75
CA LEU A 115 17.55 -10.26 16.64
C LEU A 115 17.37 -11.38 17.66
N GLU A 116 16.17 -11.53 18.20
CA GLU A 116 15.83 -12.54 19.20
C GLU A 116 15.76 -13.95 18.59
N ASN A 117 15.18 -14.08 17.38
CA ASN A 117 14.90 -15.37 16.79
C ASN A 117 15.97 -15.88 15.81
N TRP A 118 16.92 -15.04 15.34
CA TRP A 118 17.88 -15.45 14.30
C TRP A 118 18.71 -16.68 14.69
N SER A 119 19.16 -16.73 15.95
CA SER A 119 19.98 -17.86 16.42
C SER A 119 19.18 -19.15 16.43
N ARG A 120 17.90 -19.10 16.81
CA ARG A 120 16.97 -20.24 16.75
C ARG A 120 16.80 -20.71 15.31
N TRP A 121 16.54 -19.80 14.37
CA TRP A 121 16.33 -20.16 12.96
C TRP A 121 17.58 -20.75 12.28
N GLU A 122 18.77 -20.31 12.66
CA GLU A 122 20.02 -20.89 12.11
C GLU A 122 20.27 -22.31 12.62
N GLU A 123 19.84 -22.63 13.84
CA GLU A 123 19.92 -23.97 14.44
C GLU A 123 18.85 -24.92 13.90
N GLU A 124 17.58 -24.48 13.93
CA GLU A 124 16.42 -25.27 13.52
C GLU A 124 16.29 -25.39 11.99
N ARG A 125 16.83 -24.42 11.24
CA ARG A 125 16.73 -24.31 9.77
C ARG A 125 15.32 -24.60 9.24
N PRO A 126 14.33 -23.77 9.61
CA PRO A 126 12.97 -23.95 9.13
C PRO A 126 12.90 -23.80 7.60
N ALA A 127 11.92 -24.45 6.97
CA ALA A 127 11.85 -24.58 5.50
C ALA A 127 11.82 -23.24 4.75
N TRP A 128 11.29 -22.19 5.37
CA TRP A 128 11.22 -20.84 4.81
C TRP A 128 12.55 -20.06 4.93
N PHE A 129 13.43 -20.43 5.87
CA PHE A 129 14.72 -19.77 6.13
C PHE A 129 15.79 -20.20 5.10
N THR A 130 15.52 -19.85 3.85
CA THR A 130 16.38 -20.16 2.70
C THR A 130 17.41 -19.07 2.45
N ASP A 131 18.48 -19.40 1.74
CA ASP A 131 19.51 -18.44 1.33
C ASP A 131 18.93 -17.22 0.59
N LYS A 132 17.93 -17.47 -0.25
CA LYS A 132 17.20 -16.44 -0.99
C LYS A 132 16.39 -15.53 -0.07
N TRP A 133 15.73 -16.10 0.95
CA TRP A 133 15.02 -15.30 1.95
C TRP A 133 16.00 -14.42 2.71
N ILE A 134 17.08 -15.01 3.21
CA ILE A 134 18.12 -14.30 3.94
C ILE A 134 18.60 -13.13 3.08
N GLU A 135 19.01 -13.36 1.83
CA GLU A 135 19.44 -12.33 0.86
C GLU A 135 18.42 -11.19 0.64
N GLY A 136 17.12 -11.48 0.68
CA GLY A 136 16.06 -10.50 0.52
C GLY A 136 15.86 -9.56 1.71
N VAL A 137 16.23 -9.98 2.92
CA VAL A 137 16.06 -9.16 4.13
C VAL A 137 17.01 -7.94 4.10
N PRO A 138 16.57 -6.72 4.44
CA PRO A 138 17.49 -5.60 4.59
C PRO A 138 18.58 -5.83 5.66
N ASN A 139 19.82 -5.40 5.41
CA ASN A 139 20.93 -5.51 6.36
C ASN A 139 20.63 -4.86 7.71
N ARG A 140 19.81 -3.80 7.75
CA ARG A 140 19.43 -3.18 9.03
C ARG A 140 18.68 -4.11 10.00
N PHE A 141 18.03 -5.16 9.50
CA PHE A 141 17.28 -6.13 10.30
C PHE A 141 18.09 -7.37 10.69
N VAL A 142 19.13 -7.72 9.93
CA VAL A 142 19.95 -8.91 10.24
C VAL A 142 20.94 -8.62 11.39
N PRO A 143 21.11 -9.51 12.39
CA PRO A 143 22.10 -9.33 13.45
C PRO A 143 23.55 -9.27 12.92
N TYR A 144 24.41 -8.50 13.59
CA TYR A 144 25.74 -8.17 13.07
C TYR A 144 26.61 -9.39 12.75
N ASP A 145 26.66 -10.37 13.64
CA ASP A 145 27.50 -11.56 13.47
C ASP A 145 27.11 -12.36 12.22
N TYR A 146 25.80 -12.49 12.00
CA TYR A 146 25.26 -13.16 10.82
C TYR A 146 25.42 -12.32 9.55
N ARG A 147 25.37 -10.99 9.61
CA ARG A 147 25.72 -10.13 8.46
C ARG A 147 27.13 -10.36 7.98
N VAL A 148 28.09 -10.42 8.91
CA VAL A 148 29.50 -10.66 8.58
C VAL A 148 29.67 -12.07 8.00
N LYS A 149 29.00 -13.07 8.58
CA LYS A 149 28.97 -14.45 8.09
C LYS A 149 28.46 -14.51 6.64
N TYR A 150 27.23 -14.05 6.38
CA TYR A 150 26.65 -14.16 5.03
C TYR A 150 27.28 -13.22 4.00
N LYS A 151 27.87 -12.08 4.40
CA LYS A 151 28.66 -11.25 3.48
C LYS A 151 29.89 -11.99 2.96
N LYS A 152 30.59 -12.73 3.84
CA LYS A 152 31.76 -13.53 3.47
C LYS A 152 31.39 -14.80 2.70
N THR A 153 30.30 -15.47 3.08
CA THR A 153 29.94 -16.79 2.51
C THR A 153 29.05 -16.69 1.26
N LYS A 154 28.16 -15.69 1.18
CA LYS A 154 27.08 -15.60 0.18
C LYS A 154 27.08 -14.28 -0.60
N GLY A 155 28.08 -13.41 -0.43
CA GLY A 155 28.22 -12.20 -1.26
C GLY A 155 27.12 -11.14 -1.05
N ARG A 156 26.51 -11.12 0.15
CA ARG A 156 25.43 -10.18 0.49
C ARG A 156 25.81 -8.72 0.25
N VAL A 157 24.97 -8.00 -0.49
CA VAL A 157 25.15 -6.59 -0.89
C VAL A 157 24.58 -5.65 0.19
N ASP A 158 25.27 -4.55 0.48
CA ASP A 158 24.80 -3.56 1.44
C ASP A 158 23.55 -2.80 0.95
N ASP A 159 22.59 -2.52 1.86
CA ASP A 159 21.34 -1.80 1.55
C ASP A 159 21.59 -0.47 0.78
N ASN A 160 22.71 0.20 1.10
CA ASN A 160 23.13 1.44 0.44
C ASN A 160 23.62 1.23 -1.01
N GLN A 161 24.17 0.05 -1.35
CA GLN A 161 24.54 -0.27 -2.73
C GLN A 161 23.32 -0.57 -3.61
N LEU A 162 22.26 -1.16 -3.06
CA LEU A 162 21.00 -1.36 -3.78
C LEU A 162 20.32 -0.01 -4.11
N LYS A 163 20.35 0.95 -3.17
CA LYS A 163 19.91 2.34 -3.43
C LYS A 163 20.74 3.01 -4.54
N ARG A 164 22.06 2.78 -4.59
CA ARG A 164 22.94 3.33 -5.65
C ARG A 164 22.63 2.75 -7.04
N ARG A 165 22.23 1.48 -7.16
CA ARG A 165 21.81 0.89 -8.45
C ARG A 165 20.46 1.43 -8.96
N ARG A 166 19.56 1.82 -8.05
CA ARG A 166 18.25 2.42 -8.39
C ARG A 166 18.31 3.93 -8.62
N GLY A 167 19.39 4.60 -8.18
CA GLY A 167 19.62 6.02 -8.43
C GLY A 167 20.16 6.24 -9.83
N SER A 168 19.30 6.74 -10.73
CA SER A 168 19.60 7.33 -12.05
C SER A 168 20.90 6.88 -12.72
N ILE A 169 20.79 5.97 -13.69
CA ILE A 169 21.82 5.83 -14.72
C ILE A 169 22.02 7.23 -15.32
N SER A 170 23.24 7.78 -15.21
CA SER A 170 23.50 9.08 -15.81
C SER A 170 23.45 8.93 -17.33
N VAL A 171 22.81 9.86 -18.04
CA VAL A 171 22.74 9.87 -19.51
C VAL A 171 24.15 9.79 -20.14
N ARG A 172 25.17 10.28 -19.41
CA ARG A 172 26.58 10.21 -19.81
C ARG A 172 27.15 8.79 -19.82
N GLU A 173 26.69 7.88 -18.95
CA GLU A 173 27.07 6.46 -19.02
C GLU A 173 26.37 5.72 -20.17
N ILE A 174 25.14 6.15 -20.53
CA ILE A 174 24.42 5.62 -21.71
C ILE A 174 25.09 6.08 -23.01
N LEU A 175 25.61 7.30 -23.03
CA LEU A 175 26.24 7.92 -24.21
C LEU A 175 27.76 7.74 -24.27
N GLY A 176 28.40 7.25 -23.21
CA GLY A 176 29.86 7.16 -23.06
C GLY A 176 30.53 6.01 -23.82
N GLY A 177 29.84 5.37 -24.76
CA GLY A 177 30.36 4.28 -25.59
C GLY A 177 30.76 4.67 -27.02
N VAL A 178 30.69 5.95 -27.39
CA VAL A 178 31.17 6.41 -28.71
C VAL A 178 32.46 7.21 -28.50
N GLU A 179 33.57 6.49 -28.30
CA GLU A 179 34.89 7.03 -28.57
C GLU A 179 35.01 7.20 -30.10
N GLU A 180 34.91 8.45 -30.58
CA GLU A 180 35.37 8.82 -31.92
C GLU A 180 36.90 8.63 -31.97
N LYS A 181 37.34 7.76 -32.88
CA LYS A 181 38.70 7.69 -33.40
C LYS A 181 38.87 8.65 -34.57
#